data_AF-A0A554NBB6-F1
#
_entry.id   AF-A0A554NBB6-F1
#
_cell.length_a   1.000
_cell.length_b   1.000
_cell.length_c   1.000
_cell.angle_alpha   90.00
_cell.angle_beta   90.00
_cell.angle_gamma   90.00
#
_symmetry.space_group_name_H-M   'P 1'
#
loop_
_entity.id
_entity.type
_entity.pdbx_description
1 polymer ?
#
loop_
_entity_poly.entity_id
_entity_poly.type
_entity_poly.pdbx_seq_one_letter_code
_entity_poly.pdbx_strand_id
1 'polypeptide(L)'
;MGDTGTGGDGGDGQVRTWLVKRSYDSRNLITLVYATPDGERAVTRELSSAVLDRTPVTAARDVDPDDLATVAADDRERYRAEAERVRENNDPGDEI
;
A
#
# COMPACT_ATOMS: atom_id res chain seq x y z
N MET A 1 27.26 -16.52 14.43
CA MET A 1 26.75 -16.58 13.04
C MET A 1 26.20 -15.21 12.71
N GLY A 2 26.77 -14.58 11.69
CA GLY A 2 26.29 -13.43 10.90
C GLY A 2 25.49 -12.33 11.59
N ASP A 3 26.13 -11.18 11.76
CA ASP A 3 25.52 -9.86 11.84
C ASP A 3 24.88 -9.45 10.49
N THR A 4 23.72 -8.76 10.54
CA THR A 4 23.21 -7.67 9.67
C THR A 4 21.73 -7.80 9.25
N GLY A 5 21.00 -6.71 9.49
CA GLY A 5 19.61 -6.52 9.06
C GLY A 5 19.01 -5.21 9.58
N THR A 6 19.79 -4.13 9.49
CA THR A 6 19.41 -2.73 9.28
C THR A 6 18.19 -2.18 10.02
N GLY A 7 18.46 -1.30 10.99
CA GLY A 7 17.47 -0.35 11.49
C GLY A 7 16.94 0.51 10.33
N GLY A 8 15.62 0.54 10.17
CA GLY A 8 14.93 1.40 9.22
C GLY A 8 15.09 2.87 9.60
N ASP A 9 16.13 3.49 9.08
CA ASP A 9 16.23 4.94 8.91
C ASP A 9 15.30 5.32 7.75
N GLY A 10 14.00 5.44 8.06
CA GLY A 10 12.91 5.62 7.09
C GLY A 10 12.81 7.03 6.51
N GLY A 11 13.89 7.54 5.90
CA GLY A 11 13.94 8.90 5.35
C GLY A 11 13.93 9.00 3.82
N ASP A 12 14.79 8.23 3.14
CA ASP A 12 15.25 8.66 1.80
C ASP A 12 15.09 7.61 0.68
N GLY A 13 14.57 6.42 0.99
CA GLY A 13 14.43 5.30 0.03
C GLY A 13 13.03 4.73 -0.15
N GLN A 14 12.03 5.25 0.55
CA GLN A 14 10.67 4.71 0.53
C GLN A 14 9.88 5.23 -0.67
N VAL A 15 9.13 4.36 -1.32
CA VAL A 15 8.24 4.72 -2.42
C VAL A 15 6.84 4.96 -1.86
N ARG A 16 6.27 6.11 -2.21
CA ARG A 16 4.89 6.43 -1.89
C ARG A 16 3.93 5.62 -2.74
N THR A 17 3.04 4.89 -2.07
CA THR A 17 1.99 4.08 -2.68
C THR A 17 0.62 4.56 -2.24
N TRP A 18 -0.39 4.36 -3.06
CA TRP A 18 -1.76 4.83 -2.88
C TRP A 18 -2.72 3.66 -2.83
N LEU A 19 -3.75 3.75 -2.00
CA LEU A 19 -4.75 2.69 -1.87
C LEU A 19 -5.54 2.55 -3.18
N VAL A 20 -5.41 1.40 -3.85
CA VAL A 20 -6.12 1.12 -5.11
C VAL A 20 -7.23 0.11 -4.96
N LYS A 21 -7.18 -0.69 -3.89
CA LYS A 21 -8.18 -1.72 -3.62
C LYS A 21 -8.27 -2.00 -2.13
N ARG A 22 -9.50 -2.05 -1.63
CA ARG A 22 -9.84 -2.56 -0.30
C ARG A 22 -10.92 -3.60 -0.44
N SER A 23 -10.71 -4.78 0.13
CA SER A 23 -11.67 -5.88 0.10
C SER A 23 -11.82 -6.50 1.49
N TYR A 24 -13.04 -6.91 1.82
CA TYR A 24 -13.41 -7.50 3.09
C TYR A 24 -13.80 -8.95 2.85
N ASP A 25 -13.18 -9.86 3.61
CA ASP A 25 -13.55 -11.27 3.63
C ASP A 25 -14.52 -11.58 4.77
N SER A 26 -15.29 -12.65 4.59
CA SER A 26 -16.17 -13.26 5.59
C SER A 26 -15.52 -13.58 6.94
N ARG A 27 -14.19 -13.73 6.99
CA ARG A 27 -13.41 -14.05 8.21
C ARG A 27 -12.86 -12.82 8.93
N ASN A 28 -13.44 -11.64 8.73
CA ASN A 28 -12.91 -10.37 9.26
C ASN A 28 -11.47 -10.07 8.79
N LEU A 29 -11.07 -10.61 7.64
CA LEU A 29 -9.78 -10.33 7.01
C LEU A 29 -9.98 -9.28 5.92
N ILE A 30 -9.11 -8.29 5.88
CA ILE A 30 -9.22 -7.12 5.03
C ILE A 30 -7.95 -7.01 4.20
N THR A 31 -8.11 -7.15 2.90
CA THR A 31 -7.02 -7.05 1.94
C THR A 31 -6.95 -5.62 1.42
N LEU A 32 -5.83 -4.96 1.69
CA LEU A 32 -5.48 -3.65 1.18
C LEU A 32 -4.40 -3.80 0.13
N VAL A 33 -4.61 -3.21 -1.04
CA VAL A 33 -3.60 -3.13 -2.08
C VAL A 33 -3.21 -1.67 -2.25
N TYR A 34 -1.92 -1.41 -2.07
CA TYR A 34 -1.33 -0.10 -2.29
C TYR A 34 -0.42 -0.18 -3.52
N ALA A 35 -0.69 0.64 -4.52
CA ALA A 35 0.11 0.68 -5.74
C ALA A 35 0.89 1.98 -5.87
N THR A 36 1.98 1.94 -6.62
CA THR A 36 2.65 3.16 -7.06
C THR A 36 1.70 3.98 -7.94
N PRO A 37 1.85 5.31 -8.01
CA PRO A 37 1.04 6.16 -8.88
C PRO A 37 1.15 5.74 -10.36
N ASP A 38 2.25 5.11 -10.76
CA ASP A 38 2.45 4.57 -12.10
C ASP A 38 1.70 3.24 -12.35
N GLY A 39 1.20 2.59 -11.28
CA GLY A 39 0.49 1.31 -11.32
C GLY A 39 1.37 0.09 -11.57
N GLU A 40 2.67 0.27 -11.79
CA GLU A 40 3.60 -0.80 -12.16
C GLU A 40 3.96 -1.75 -11.01
N ARG A 41 3.96 -1.22 -9.78
CA ARG A 41 4.25 -2.01 -8.58
C ARG A 41 3.19 -1.80 -7.51
N ALA A 42 2.97 -2.83 -6.70
CA ALA A 42 2.04 -2.78 -5.59
C ALA A 42 2.48 -3.67 -4.44
N VAL A 43 2.05 -3.29 -3.23
CA VAL A 43 2.12 -4.13 -2.04
C VAL A 43 0.71 -4.53 -1.63
N THR A 44 0.54 -5.79 -1.26
CA THR A 44 -0.71 -6.32 -0.71
C THR A 44 -0.52 -6.55 0.77
N ARG A 45 -1.44 -6.04 1.59
CA ARG A 45 -1.44 -6.22 3.03
C ARG A 45 -2.78 -6.81 3.45
N GLU A 46 -2.73 -7.93 4.15
CA GLU A 46 -3.90 -8.54 4.77
C GLU A 46 -3.90 -8.20 6.26
N LEU A 47 -4.92 -7.48 6.69
CA LEU A 47 -5.11 -7.05 8.06
C LEU A 47 -6.40 -7.65 8.61
N SER A 48 -6.40 -8.10 9.86
CA SER A 48 -7.66 -8.45 10.52
C SER A 48 -8.40 -7.18 10.95
N SER A 49 -9.73 -7.26 11.10
CA SER A 49 -10.53 -6.13 11.56
C SER A 49 -10.03 -5.55 12.89
N ALA A 50 -9.56 -6.40 13.81
CA ALA A 50 -9.02 -5.98 15.10
C ALA A 50 -7.75 -5.11 14.99
N VAL A 51 -6.99 -5.24 13.90
CA VAL A 51 -5.84 -4.36 13.61
C VAL A 51 -6.31 -3.02 13.07
N LEU A 52 -7.34 -3.02 12.22
CA LEU A 52 -7.93 -1.80 11.68
C LEU A 52 -8.57 -0.93 12.75
N ASP A 53 -9.17 -1.53 13.78
CA ASP A 53 -9.66 -0.79 14.95
C ASP A 53 -8.54 0.00 15.68
N ARG A 54 -7.27 -0.37 15.46
CA ARG A 54 -6.09 0.24 16.10
C ARG A 54 -5.21 1.03 15.13
N THR A 55 -5.36 0.83 13.83
CA THR A 55 -4.51 1.43 12.81
C THR A 55 -5.38 1.87 11.63
N PRO A 56 -5.56 3.18 11.46
CA PRO A 56 -6.40 3.69 10.39
C PRO A 56 -5.80 3.38 9.01
N VAL A 57 -6.66 3.18 8.02
CA VAL A 57 -6.26 3.02 6.62
C VAL A 57 -6.05 4.41 6.06
N THR A 58 -4.80 4.73 5.74
CA THR A 58 -4.48 5.98 5.07
C THR A 58 -4.60 5.84 3.55
N ALA A 59 -4.89 6.96 2.89
CA ALA A 59 -4.94 7.07 1.44
C ALA A 59 -3.63 6.71 0.77
N ALA A 60 -2.49 7.07 1.39
CA ALA A 60 -1.17 6.67 0.95
C ALA A 60 -0.34 6.03 2.07
N ARG A 61 0.69 5.30 1.66
CA ARG A 61 1.71 4.76 2.56
C ARG A 61 3.06 4.79 1.88
N ASP A 62 4.06 5.19 2.63
CA ASP A 62 5.45 5.04 2.23
C ASP A 62 5.88 3.59 2.55
N VAL A 63 6.39 2.89 1.54
CA VAL A 63 6.74 1.46 1.59
C VAL A 63 8.10 1.26 0.94
N ASP A 64 8.85 0.28 1.42
CA ASP A 64 10.14 -0.05 0.81
C ASP A 64 9.94 -0.58 -0.64
N PRO A 65 10.69 -0.09 -1.63
CA PRO A 65 10.60 -0.57 -3.00
C PRO A 65 10.91 -2.07 -3.17
N ASP A 66 11.62 -2.68 -2.22
CA ASP A 66 11.92 -4.12 -2.20
C ASP A 66 10.69 -4.95 -1.78
N ASP A 67 9.81 -4.40 -0.95
CA ASP A 67 8.51 -5.01 -0.60
C ASP A 67 7.47 -4.91 -1.74
N LEU A 68 7.71 -4.06 -2.74
CA LEU A 68 6.79 -3.85 -3.85
C LEU A 68 6.90 -4.95 -4.92
N ALA A 69 5.81 -5.68 -5.12
CA ALA A 69 5.70 -6.66 -6.18
C ALA A 69 5.33 -6.01 -7.52
N THR A 70 5.81 -6.59 -8.63
CA THR A 70 5.42 -6.13 -9.97
C THR A 70 3.97 -6.50 -10.27
N VAL A 71 3.20 -5.53 -10.75
CA VAL A 71 1.79 -5.69 -11.12
C VAL A 71 1.69 -6.25 -12.55
N ALA A 72 0.74 -7.16 -12.77
CA ALA A 72 0.44 -7.71 -14.08
C ALA A 72 -0.04 -6.60 -15.04
N ALA A 73 0.36 -6.67 -16.31
CA ALA A 73 0.08 -5.60 -17.29
C ALA A 73 -1.41 -5.22 -17.36
N ASP A 74 -2.30 -6.21 -17.29
CA ASP A 74 -3.76 -6.03 -17.27
C ASP A 74 -4.28 -5.22 -16.06
N ASP A 75 -3.60 -5.30 -14.91
CA ASP A 75 -4.00 -4.59 -13.69
C ASP A 75 -3.34 -3.21 -13.56
N ARG A 76 -2.23 -2.95 -14.26
CA ARG A 76 -1.44 -1.70 -14.12
C ARG A 76 -2.26 -0.45 -14.39
N GLU A 77 -3.01 -0.43 -15.50
CA GLU A 77 -3.82 0.73 -15.87
C GLU A 77 -4.91 1.00 -14.83
N ARG A 78 -5.57 -0.05 -14.35
CA ARG A 78 -6.57 0.04 -13.29
C ARG A 78 -5.97 0.59 -12.00
N TYR A 79 -4.82 0.07 -11.58
CA TYR A 79 -4.18 0.48 -10.34
C TYR A 79 -3.68 1.92 -10.44
N ARG A 80 -3.09 2.30 -11.58
CA ARG A 80 -2.71 3.68 -11.87
C ARG A 80 -3.90 4.63 -11.76
N ALA A 81 -5.01 4.32 -12.43
CA ALA A 81 -6.19 5.18 -12.44
C ALA A 81 -6.76 5.38 -11.03
N GLU A 82 -6.86 4.31 -10.24
CA GLU A 82 -7.32 4.43 -8.84
C GLU A 82 -6.30 5.17 -7.96
N ALA A 83 -5.00 4.92 -8.12
CA ALA A 83 -3.96 5.60 -7.36
C ALA A 83 -3.98 7.11 -7.63
N GLU A 84 -4.10 7.50 -8.90
CA GLU A 84 -4.24 8.89 -9.32
C GLU A 84 -5.51 9.52 -8.74
N ARG A 85 -6.66 8.84 -8.86
CA ARG A 85 -7.92 9.29 -8.29
C ARG A 85 -7.85 9.51 -6.77
N VAL A 86 -7.28 8.56 -6.03
CA VAL A 86 -7.15 8.69 -4.56
C VAL A 86 -6.20 9.83 -4.22
N ARG A 87 -5.09 9.96 -4.93
CA ARG A 87 -4.14 11.06 -4.78
C ARG A 87 -4.73 12.44 -5.05
N GLU A 88 -5.57 12.57 -6.07
CA GLU A 88 -6.16 13.86 -6.43
C GLU A 88 -7.24 14.30 -5.44
N ASN A 89 -7.94 13.33 -4.84
CA ASN A 89 -9.04 13.61 -3.92
C ASN A 89 -8.63 13.62 -2.44
N ASN A 90 -7.47 13.06 -2.09
CA ASN A 90 -7.07 12.84 -0.70
C ASN A 90 -5.58 13.16 -0.48
N ASP A 91 -5.29 13.71 0.69
CA ASP A 91 -3.92 13.84 1.17
C ASP A 91 -3.36 12.46 1.56
N PRO A 92 -2.03 12.25 1.49
CA PRO A 92 -1.43 10.95 1.78
C PRO A 92 -1.72 10.41 3.20
N GLY A 93 -1.97 11.29 4.17
CA GLY A 93 -2.32 10.94 5.54
C GLY A 93 -3.83 10.92 5.82
N ASP A 94 -4.67 11.16 4.80
CA ASP A 94 -6.12 11.16 4.96
C ASP A 94 -6.64 9.72 5.16
N GLU A 95 -7.69 9.57 5.97
CA GLU A 95 -8.25 8.25 6.32
C GLU A 95 -9.34 7.84 5.32
N ILE A 96 -9.28 6.60 4.81
CA ILE A 96 -10.22 6.01 3.84
C ILE A 96 -11.03 4.87 4.47
#